data_AF-A0A7S2D4W1-F1
#
_entry.id   AF-A0A7S2D4W1-F1
#
_cell.length_a   1.000
_cell.length_b   1.000
_cell.length_c   1.000
_cell.angle_alpha   90.00
_cell.angle_beta   90.00
_cell.angle_gamma   90.00
#
_symmetry.space_group_name_H-M   'P 1'
#
loop_
_entity.id
_entity.type
_entity.pdbx_description
1 polymer ?
#
loop_
_entity_poly.entity_id
_entity_poly.type
_entity_poly.pdbx_seq_one_letter_code
_entity_poly.pdbx_strand_id
1 'polypeptide(L)'
;VVGMMEGANLSGDLADPGFAIPYGTLAAVSTAFLMYVLLIFGQAGSIDRISLQFDMDVMQDATFPGIPNKGGQYFIVLGITTACLSTALGSLFGSARILQAIARDRVYPILKPFAYGSKLGDEPRIA
;
A
#
# COMPACT_ATOMS: atom_id res chain seq x y z
N VAL A 1 -8.41 -1.89 -7.52
CA VAL A 1 -7.30 -1.75 -6.53
C VAL A 1 -6.13 -2.58 -7.01
N VAL A 2 -4.97 -1.95 -7.23
CA VAL A 2 -3.67 -2.59 -7.49
C VAL A 2 -3.06 -3.01 -6.13
N GLY A 3 -2.15 -3.99 -6.10
CA GLY A 3 -1.43 -4.38 -4.86
C GLY A 3 -1.94 -5.66 -4.18
N MET A 4 -2.97 -6.34 -4.71
CA MET A 4 -3.45 -7.61 -4.15
C MET A 4 -2.38 -8.72 -4.12
N MET A 5 -1.37 -8.63 -5.00
CA MET A 5 -0.25 -9.56 -5.10
C MET A 5 0.92 -9.22 -4.15
N GLU A 6 0.89 -8.10 -3.42
CA GLU A 6 1.97 -7.80 -2.46
C GLU A 6 2.10 -8.88 -1.38
N GLY A 7 0.98 -9.48 -0.96
CA GLY A 7 0.98 -10.62 -0.03
C GLY A 7 1.63 -11.88 -0.61
N ALA A 8 1.61 -12.05 -1.94
CA ALA A 8 2.28 -13.17 -2.60
C ALA A 8 3.79 -12.92 -2.77
N ASN A 9 4.22 -11.66 -2.93
CA ASN A 9 5.65 -11.31 -3.03
C ASN A 9 6.45 -11.62 -1.76
N LEU A 10 5.77 -11.84 -0.63
CA LEU A 10 6.34 -12.21 0.65
C LEU A 10 6.01 -13.65 1.06
N SER A 11 5.46 -14.48 0.15
CA SER A 11 4.99 -15.83 0.48
C SER A 11 6.06 -16.75 1.04
N GLY A 12 7.34 -16.51 0.70
CA GLY A 12 8.48 -17.28 1.23
C GLY A 12 8.75 -17.06 2.73
N ASP A 13 8.24 -15.97 3.30
CA ASP A 13 8.43 -15.62 4.71
C ASP A 13 7.19 -15.94 5.56
N LEU A 14 6.12 -16.43 4.94
CA LEU A 14 4.88 -16.81 5.63
C LEU A 14 5.02 -18.17 6.29
N ALA A 15 4.49 -18.29 7.52
CA ALA A 15 4.46 -19.57 8.24
C ALA A 15 3.61 -20.64 7.52
N ASP A 16 2.47 -20.25 6.94
CA ASP A 16 1.63 -21.10 6.08
C ASP A 16 1.08 -20.28 4.89
N PRO A 17 1.77 -20.27 3.74
CA PRO A 17 1.35 -19.49 2.58
C PRO A 17 0.06 -20.01 1.93
N GLY A 18 -0.23 -21.31 2.05
CA GLY A 18 -1.39 -21.94 1.41
C GLY A 18 -2.72 -21.43 1.99
N PHE A 19 -2.73 -21.12 3.29
CA PHE A 19 -3.89 -20.55 3.96
C PHE A 19 -3.84 -19.02 4.06
N ALA A 20 -2.68 -18.43 4.38
CA ALA A 20 -2.60 -17.02 4.73
C ALA A 20 -2.77 -16.08 3.52
N ILE A 21 -2.34 -16.46 2.31
CA ILE A 21 -2.53 -15.65 1.10
C ILE A 21 -4.03 -15.47 0.77
N PRO A 22 -4.82 -16.54 0.56
CA PRO A 22 -6.23 -16.38 0.17
C PRO A 22 -7.05 -15.67 1.25
N TYR A 23 -6.82 -16.00 2.53
CA TYR A 23 -7.53 -15.37 3.63
C TYR A 23 -7.16 -13.88 3.77
N GLY A 24 -5.85 -13.57 3.75
CA GLY A 24 -5.33 -12.21 3.87
C GLY A 24 -5.80 -11.31 2.74
N THR A 25 -5.70 -11.76 1.48
CA THR A 25 -6.14 -10.98 0.32
C THR A 25 -7.64 -10.70 0.37
N LEU A 26 -8.48 -11.70 0.71
CA LEU A 26 -9.93 -11.52 0.76
C LEU A 26 -10.35 -10.58 1.91
N ALA A 27 -9.69 -10.67 3.07
CA ALA A 27 -9.92 -9.77 4.20
C ALA A 27 -9.49 -8.33 3.87
N ALA A 28 -8.33 -8.15 3.22
CA ALA A 28 -7.84 -6.83 2.81
C ALA A 28 -8.78 -6.15 1.80
N VAL A 29 -9.22 -6.89 0.77
CA VAL A 29 -10.17 -6.38 -0.24
C VAL A 29 -11.51 -6.02 0.41
N SER A 30 -12.02 -6.86 1.29
CA SER A 30 -13.28 -6.59 2.00
C SER A 30 -13.19 -5.34 2.87
N THR A 31 -12.07 -5.16 3.58
CA THR A 31 -11.82 -3.99 4.43
C THR A 31 -11.72 -2.72 3.58
N ALA A 32 -10.98 -2.75 2.47
CA ALA A 32 -10.86 -1.61 1.56
C ALA A 32 -12.21 -1.22 0.94
N PHE A 33 -13.00 -2.22 0.53
CA PHE A 33 -14.34 -1.98 0.02
C PHE A 33 -15.23 -1.29 1.05
N LEU A 34 -15.27 -1.80 2.29
CA LEU A 34 -16.04 -1.19 3.38
C LEU A 34 -15.59 0.25 3.67
N MET A 35 -14.28 0.50 3.69
CA MET A 35 -13.75 1.86 3.90
C MET A 35 -14.17 2.83 2.78
N TYR A 36 -14.10 2.41 1.51
CA TYR A 36 -14.58 3.27 0.42
C TYR A 36 -16.06 3.58 0.52
N VAL A 37 -16.89 2.59 0.86
CA VAL A 37 -18.32 2.78 1.06
C VAL A 37 -18.59 3.79 2.19
N LEU A 38 -17.90 3.65 3.32
CA LEU A 38 -18.02 4.59 4.44
C LEU A 38 -17.61 6.01 4.06
N LEU A 39 -16.52 6.17 3.30
CA LEU A 39 -16.07 7.48 2.84
C LEU A 39 -17.06 8.12 1.87
N ILE A 40 -17.66 7.36 0.95
CA ILE A 40 -18.66 7.88 0.00
C ILE A 40 -19.89 8.37 0.75
N PHE A 41 -20.46 7.56 1.63
CA PHE A 41 -21.65 7.95 2.40
C PHE A 41 -21.36 9.06 3.41
N GLY A 42 -20.20 9.03 4.06
CA GLY A 42 -19.78 10.08 4.99
C GLY A 42 -19.65 11.44 4.30
N GLN A 43 -19.03 11.49 3.12
CA GLN A 43 -18.90 12.75 2.36
C GLN A 43 -20.24 13.22 1.79
N ALA A 44 -21.07 12.30 1.28
CA ALA A 44 -22.38 12.64 0.74
C ALA A 44 -23.33 13.28 1.77
N GLY A 45 -23.16 12.95 3.05
CA GLY A 45 -23.96 13.52 4.14
C GLY A 45 -23.41 14.80 4.76
N SER A 46 -22.13 15.12 4.55
CA SER A 46 -21.45 16.23 5.26
C SER A 46 -20.93 17.35 4.37
N ILE A 47 -20.77 17.14 3.06
CA ILE A 47 -20.16 18.12 2.14
C ILE A 47 -21.13 18.47 1.00
N ASP A 48 -21.23 19.77 0.67
CA ASP A 48 -22.03 20.25 -0.46
C ASP A 48 -21.45 19.81 -1.82
N ARG A 49 -22.33 19.56 -2.79
CA ARG A 49 -21.96 19.11 -4.14
C ARG A 49 -21.00 20.09 -4.83
N ILE A 50 -21.19 21.39 -4.66
CA ILE A 50 -20.38 22.41 -5.32
C ILE A 50 -18.97 22.39 -4.73
N SER A 51 -18.84 22.39 -3.39
CA SER A 51 -17.54 22.28 -2.72
C SER A 51 -16.81 21.02 -3.14
N LEU A 52 -17.49 19.87 -3.17
CA LEU A 52 -16.86 18.58 -3.55
C LEU A 52 -16.35 18.53 -5.00
N GLN A 53 -16.85 19.40 -5.90
CA GLN A 53 -16.44 19.45 -7.30
C GLN A 53 -15.31 20.44 -7.58
N PHE A 54 -15.27 21.54 -6.84
CA PHE A 54 -14.38 22.67 -7.17
C PHE A 54 -13.27 22.91 -6.16
N ASP A 55 -13.40 22.37 -4.95
CA ASP A 55 -12.43 22.58 -3.88
C ASP A 55 -11.58 21.33 -3.68
N MET A 56 -10.27 21.52 -3.70
CA MET A 56 -9.27 20.44 -3.59
C MET A 56 -8.93 20.13 -2.13
N ASP A 57 -9.24 21.03 -1.20
CA ASP A 57 -8.88 20.93 0.21
C ASP A 57 -10.06 20.51 1.11
N VAL A 58 -11.20 20.17 0.49
CA VAL A 58 -12.46 19.76 1.14
C VAL A 58 -12.27 18.70 2.22
N MET A 59 -11.42 17.70 2.01
CA MET A 59 -11.18 16.66 3.01
C MET A 59 -10.39 17.17 4.22
N GLN A 60 -9.49 18.15 4.01
CA GLN A 60 -8.74 18.79 5.08
C GLN A 60 -9.66 19.65 5.95
N ASP A 61 -10.58 20.37 5.32
CA ASP A 61 -11.58 21.20 6.01
C ASP A 61 -12.64 20.37 6.75
N ALA A 62 -13.05 19.24 6.18
CA ALA A 62 -14.05 18.35 6.78
C ALA A 62 -13.55 17.58 8.02
N THR A 63 -12.25 17.57 8.31
CA THR A 63 -11.65 16.74 9.38
C THR A 63 -12.05 17.21 10.79
N PHE A 64 -12.26 18.51 11.00
CA PHE A 64 -12.78 19.07 12.27
C PHE A 64 -13.70 20.28 12.01
N PRO A 65 -15.01 20.08 11.78
CA PRO A 65 -15.94 21.14 11.38
C PRO A 65 -16.22 22.21 12.45
N GLY A 66 -15.64 22.12 13.65
CA GLY A 66 -15.88 23.04 14.77
C GLY A 66 -14.71 23.93 15.17
N ILE A 67 -13.50 23.75 14.60
CA ILE A 67 -12.29 24.50 15.01
C ILE A 67 -11.49 24.90 13.76
N PRO A 68 -11.75 26.08 13.17
CA PRO A 68 -10.93 26.58 12.07
C PRO A 68 -9.47 26.78 12.53
N ASN A 69 -8.50 26.38 11.70
CA ASN A 69 -7.07 26.64 11.85
C ASN A 69 -6.35 26.07 13.09
N LYS A 70 -6.69 24.85 13.55
CA LYS A 70 -5.87 24.12 14.56
C LYS A 70 -5.50 22.70 14.14
N GLY A 71 -4.93 22.56 12.96
CA GLY A 71 -4.10 21.41 12.62
C GLY A 71 -4.82 20.14 12.16
N GLY A 72 -6.15 20.17 12.01
CA GLY A 72 -6.93 19.10 11.35
C GLY A 72 -6.38 18.73 9.97
N GLN A 73 -6.03 19.76 9.18
CA GLN A 73 -5.37 19.65 7.88
C GLN A 73 -4.11 18.77 7.88
N TYR A 74 -3.31 18.83 8.94
CA TYR A 74 -2.07 18.05 9.00
C TYR A 74 -2.33 16.55 9.10
N PHE A 75 -3.47 16.11 9.64
CA PHE A 75 -3.79 14.68 9.74
C PHE A 75 -4.01 14.05 8.36
N ILE A 76 -4.71 14.74 7.46
CA ILE A 76 -4.92 14.26 6.09
C ILE A 76 -3.60 14.22 5.33
N VAL A 77 -2.80 15.30 5.41
CA VAL A 77 -1.48 15.36 4.74
C VAL A 77 -0.52 14.30 5.27
N LEU A 78 -0.45 14.11 6.60
CA LEU A 78 0.36 13.04 7.21
C LEU A 78 -0.15 11.67 6.80
N GLY A 79 -1.46 11.44 6.82
CA GLY A 79 -2.07 10.17 6.41
C GLY A 79 -1.75 9.80 4.97
N ILE A 80 -1.89 10.76 4.04
CA ILE A 80 -1.53 10.56 2.62
C ILE A 80 -0.03 10.29 2.48
N THR A 81 0.82 11.07 3.16
CA THR A 81 2.28 10.90 3.08
C THR A 81 2.71 9.52 3.60
N THR A 82 2.17 9.08 4.74
CA THR A 82 2.46 7.76 5.30
C THR A 82 1.94 6.63 4.40
N ALA A 83 0.73 6.76 3.83
CA ALA A 83 0.18 5.77 2.90
C ALA A 83 1.02 5.66 1.62
N CYS A 84 1.42 6.79 1.03
CA CYS A 84 2.29 6.84 -0.13
C CYS A 84 3.67 6.23 0.17
N LEU A 85 4.27 6.59 1.30
CA LEU A 85 5.57 6.06 1.72
C LEU A 85 5.51 4.54 1.95
N SER A 86 4.45 4.04 2.60
CA SER A 86 4.24 2.60 2.80
C SER A 86 4.13 1.86 1.47
N THR A 87 3.37 2.40 0.51
CA THR A 87 3.19 1.79 -0.81
C THR A 87 4.50 1.78 -1.61
N ALA A 88 5.26 2.88 -1.54
CA ALA A 88 6.56 3.00 -2.20
C ALA A 88 7.56 1.97 -1.65
N LEU A 89 7.62 1.81 -0.33
CA LEU A 89 8.48 0.80 0.30
C LEU A 89 8.02 -0.62 -0.04
N GLY A 90 6.71 -0.91 0.00
CA GLY A 90 6.17 -2.21 -0.38
C GLY A 90 6.52 -2.60 -1.82
N SER A 91 6.39 -1.65 -2.75
CA SER A 91 6.77 -1.84 -4.15
C SER A 91 8.28 -2.07 -4.33
N LEU A 92 9.12 -1.32 -3.60
CA LEU A 92 10.58 -1.45 -3.64
C LEU A 92 11.05 -2.83 -3.18
N PHE A 93 10.54 -3.31 -2.04
CA PHE A 93 10.91 -4.64 -1.52
C PHE A 93 10.35 -5.77 -2.38
N GLY A 94 9.11 -5.61 -2.86
CA GLY A 94 8.47 -6.57 -3.76
C GLY A 94 9.26 -6.75 -5.06
N SER A 95 9.66 -5.65 -5.70
CA SER A 95 10.42 -5.71 -6.95
C SER A 95 11.80 -6.36 -6.79
N ALA A 96 12.52 -6.02 -5.71
CA ALA A 96 13.85 -6.57 -5.45
C ALA A 96 13.81 -8.09 -5.25
N ARG A 97 12.82 -8.60 -4.50
CA ARG A 97 12.62 -10.05 -4.29
C ARG A 97 12.21 -10.78 -5.57
N ILE A 98 11.34 -10.19 -6.38
CA ILE A 98 10.97 -10.76 -7.68
C ILE A 98 12.20 -10.84 -8.60
N LEU A 99 13.00 -9.78 -8.69
CA LEU A 99 14.20 -9.75 -9.51
C LEU A 99 15.24 -10.79 -9.06
N GLN A 100 15.43 -10.93 -7.74
CA GLN A 100 16.30 -11.96 -7.17
C GLN A 100 15.82 -13.38 -7.48
N ALA A 101 14.51 -13.64 -7.41
CA ALA A 101 13.92 -14.93 -7.78
C ALA A 101 14.17 -15.24 -9.27
N ILE A 102 13.90 -14.29 -10.16
CA ILE A 102 14.15 -14.45 -11.61
C ILE A 102 15.65 -14.67 -11.89
N ALA A 103 16.54 -13.97 -11.18
CA ALA A 103 17.98 -14.14 -11.33
C ALA A 103 18.47 -15.54 -10.91
N ARG A 104 17.80 -16.18 -9.94
CA ARG A 104 18.09 -17.55 -9.49
C ARG A 104 17.63 -18.62 -10.46
N ASP A 105 16.55 -18.38 -11.18
CA ASP A 105 16.04 -19.28 -12.21
C ASP A 105 16.97 -19.35 -13.44
N ARG A 106 18.03 -18.51 -13.49
CA ARG A 106 19.06 -18.48 -14.54
C ARG A 106 18.50 -18.36 -15.96
N VAL A 107 17.28 -17.83 -16.10
CA VAL A 107 16.62 -17.60 -17.39
C VAL A 107 17.46 -16.65 -18.26
N TYR A 108 18.07 -15.63 -17.64
CA TYR A 108 18.93 -14.65 -18.31
C TYR A 108 20.34 -14.63 -17.70
N PRO A 109 21.41 -14.87 -18.48
CA PRO A 109 22.79 -14.87 -17.98
C PRO A 109 23.25 -13.53 -17.40
N ILE A 110 22.67 -12.42 -17.88
CA ILE A 110 23.00 -11.04 -17.46
C ILE A 110 22.54 -10.77 -16.02
N LEU A 111 21.51 -11.49 -15.54
CA LEU A 111 20.91 -11.24 -14.22
C LEU A 111 21.61 -11.98 -13.06
N LYS A 112 22.63 -12.80 -13.33
CA LYS A 112 23.36 -13.58 -12.32
C LYS A 112 23.87 -12.78 -11.09
N PRO A 113 24.34 -11.53 -11.22
CA PRO A 113 24.78 -10.74 -10.05
C PRO A 113 23.66 -10.46 -9.05
N PHE A 114 22.41 -10.38 -9.51
CA PHE A 114 21.23 -10.07 -8.70
C PHE A 114 20.67 -11.28 -7.92
N ALA A 115 21.18 -12.49 -8.16
CA ALA A 115 20.72 -13.71 -7.50
C ALA A 115 21.21 -13.85 -6.03
N TYR A 116 22.23 -13.07 -5.65
CA TYR A 116 22.88 -13.17 -4.35
C TYR A 116 22.12 -12.42 -3.25
N GLY A 117 21.70 -13.15 -2.22
CA GLY A 117 21.07 -12.63 -1.01
C GLY A 117 22.04 -12.54 0.18
N SER A 118 21.60 -11.89 1.26
CA SER A 118 22.33 -11.80 2.52
C SER A 118 22.42 -13.16 3.24
N LYS A 119 23.52 -13.42 3.97
CA LYS A 119 23.77 -14.71 4.65
C LYS A 119 22.80 -15.03 5.80
N LEU A 120 22.15 -14.02 6.38
CA LEU A 120 21.34 -14.17 7.61
C LEU A 120 19.82 -14.20 7.35
N GLY A 121 19.37 -13.86 6.15
CA GLY A 121 17.94 -13.72 5.84
C GLY A 121 17.61 -13.63 4.35
N ASP A 122 18.58 -13.97 3.50
CA ASP A 122 18.44 -14.03 2.05
C ASP A 122 17.99 -12.74 1.34
N GLU A 123 18.15 -11.60 2.00
CA GLU A 123 17.71 -10.30 1.49
C GLU A 123 18.51 -9.86 0.25
N PRO A 124 17.84 -9.29 -0.78
CA PRO A 124 18.50 -8.77 -1.96
C PRO A 124 19.38 -7.57 -1.58
N ARG A 125 20.69 -7.64 -1.87
CA ARG A 125 21.63 -6.53 -1.60
C ARG A 125 21.97 -5.70 -2.83
N ILE A 126 21.82 -6.30 -4.01
CA ILE A 126 22.25 -5.74 -5.29
C ILE A 126 21.04 -5.49 -6.21
N ALA A 127 19.93 -6.20 -5.96
CA ALA A 127 18.69 -6.16 -6.73
C ALA A 127 17.76 -5.01 -6.29
#